data_AF-A0A849S8H3-F1
#
_entry.id   AF-A0A849S8H3-F1
#
_cell.length_a   1.000
_cell.length_b   1.000
_cell.length_c   1.000
_cell.angle_alpha   90.00
_cell.angle_beta   90.00
_cell.angle_gamma   90.00
#
_symmetry.space_group_name_H-M   'P 1'
#
loop_
_entity.id
_entity.type
_entity.pdbx_description
1 polymer ?
#
loop_
_entity_poly.entity_id
_entity_poly.type
_entity_poly.pdbx_seq_one_letter_code
_entity_poly.pdbx_strand_id
1 'polypeptide(L)'
;MYKKFALRTALLLLAGVLSWPYLQQSDSLELGQGDVQTLATVAAQWNRLHEAQGGAQNVRFALVNAQNVAHSRQNSHGNIQLNLLTGELKTKARQLSAQQDYELWLGGTKNASTTPAYLPLGKVHADANGTIDSTLTLERTTLEGFTLSNIIITASGQTPQQQPILAATPSFLQRLYYSDKLWAVAKLNKDSGIAEPSPAFAFLLPTAALAHGSAPLTLAEQIAKGRKLFVDEKFNGNGRTCATCHRPDNNHTIDPIYIASLPKNDPLFVAENNPALAQLENPKLLRQFGLILANVDGFDKPPVFRSVPHTLGLGKAIAPEFIDFLGLAHDESTGEHTHDDDTPYDLPNSNHMVGWSGDGAPGDGTLHSFAIGAITQHATKTLNRVPGVDFRLPTTEELDALEAYQLSLGRSADINLAKMHFNSAVVEKGKALFNSDLDEGTGKCRGCHINAGANASVSLLNGNRNNGIENQDLNPARLVAPEIAYDGGFNDKTKPELILHTDCGPQKNATCYGDGRFNISSLIE
;
A
#
# COMPACT_ATOMS: atom_id res chain seq x y z
N MET A 1 48.25 24.49 -70.93
CA MET A 1 47.53 23.93 -72.10
C MET A 1 46.11 23.60 -71.68
N TYR A 2 45.20 24.59 -71.67
CA TYR A 2 44.19 24.84 -72.70
C TYR A 2 43.28 23.64 -73.02
N LYS A 3 42.05 23.66 -72.48
CA LYS A 3 40.83 23.80 -73.30
C LYS A 3 39.66 24.32 -72.45
N LYS A 4 39.18 25.50 -72.82
CA LYS A 4 37.89 26.12 -72.47
C LYS A 4 36.80 25.52 -73.36
N PHE A 5 35.53 25.63 -72.95
CA PHE A 5 34.26 25.82 -73.70
C PHE A 5 33.13 25.21 -72.83
N ALA A 6 31.99 25.81 -72.50
CA ALA A 6 31.43 27.15 -72.70
C ALA A 6 30.32 27.38 -71.67
N LEU A 7 30.09 28.64 -71.38
CA LEU A 7 29.03 29.19 -70.54
C LEU A 7 27.84 29.58 -71.44
N ARG A 8 26.58 29.28 -71.04
CA ARG A 8 25.49 30.26 -70.80
C ARG A 8 24.06 29.73 -71.02
N THR A 9 23.23 29.97 -69.99
CA THR A 9 21.78 30.37 -69.96
C THR A 9 20.74 29.41 -70.53
N ALA A 10 19.55 29.19 -69.96
CA ALA A 10 18.77 29.67 -68.79
C ALA A 10 17.68 28.58 -68.57
N LEU A 11 17.01 28.37 -67.44
CA LEU A 11 16.03 29.25 -66.79
C LEU A 11 15.46 28.49 -65.57
N LEU A 12 15.27 29.22 -64.47
CA LEU A 12 14.42 29.02 -63.28
C LEU A 12 13.53 27.76 -63.15
N LEU A 13 13.55 27.14 -61.96
CA LEU A 13 12.39 27.11 -61.04
C LEU A 13 12.77 26.61 -59.63
N LEU A 14 12.59 27.53 -58.68
CA LEU A 14 12.25 27.43 -57.25
C LEU A 14 12.58 26.17 -56.40
N ALA A 15 13.39 26.46 -55.38
CA ALA A 15 13.11 26.33 -53.94
C ALA A 15 12.72 24.97 -53.34
N GLY A 16 13.61 24.49 -52.46
CA GLY A 16 13.33 23.47 -51.45
C GLY A 16 14.57 23.17 -50.63
N VAL A 17 14.88 24.03 -49.64
CA VAL A 17 15.88 23.72 -48.62
C VAL A 17 15.34 22.57 -47.78
N LEU A 18 15.87 21.37 -48.00
CA LEU A 18 15.62 20.21 -47.15
C LEU A 18 16.37 20.40 -45.82
N SER A 19 15.73 21.08 -44.88
CA SER A 19 16.05 20.90 -43.46
C SER A 19 15.50 19.53 -43.04
N TRP A 20 16.39 18.55 -42.95
CA TRP A 20 16.15 17.31 -42.21
C TRP A 20 15.77 17.68 -40.76
N PRO A 21 14.58 17.36 -40.26
CA PRO A 21 14.36 17.43 -38.83
C PRO A 21 15.15 16.27 -38.21
N TYR A 22 16.09 16.60 -37.32
CA TYR A 22 16.47 15.70 -36.24
C TYR A 22 15.18 15.33 -35.52
N LEU A 23 14.62 14.16 -35.84
CA LEU A 23 13.65 13.49 -35.00
C LEU A 23 14.39 13.16 -33.70
N GLN A 24 14.24 14.02 -32.69
CA GLN A 24 14.38 13.58 -31.31
C GLN A 24 13.44 12.38 -31.16
N GLN A 25 14.02 11.21 -30.98
CA GLN A 25 13.31 10.03 -30.52
C GLN A 25 12.67 10.43 -29.19
N SER A 26 11.36 10.69 -29.21
CA SER A 26 10.61 10.73 -27.96
C SER A 26 10.69 9.31 -27.44
N ASP A 27 11.40 9.09 -26.35
CA ASP A 27 11.35 7.82 -25.64
C ASP A 27 9.87 7.61 -25.28
N SER A 28 9.23 6.65 -25.94
CA SER A 28 7.89 6.23 -25.57
C SER A 28 7.95 5.74 -24.13
N LEU A 29 7.16 6.36 -23.23
CA LEU A 29 7.08 5.97 -21.83
C LEU A 29 6.83 4.45 -21.71
N GLU A 30 7.75 3.73 -21.07
CA GLU A 30 7.64 2.28 -20.92
C GLU A 30 6.78 1.93 -19.70
N LEU A 31 5.52 1.56 -19.93
CA LEU A 31 4.56 1.23 -18.85
C LEU A 31 4.60 -0.25 -18.44
N GLY A 32 5.18 -1.12 -19.26
CA GLY A 32 5.15 -2.57 -19.05
C GLY A 32 3.71 -3.09 -19.00
N GLN A 33 3.37 -3.79 -17.91
CA GLN A 33 2.01 -4.28 -17.64
C GLN A 33 1.10 -3.26 -16.93
N GLY A 34 1.59 -2.04 -16.65
CA GLY A 34 0.79 -0.98 -16.06
C GLY A 34 -0.17 -0.34 -17.07
N ASP A 35 -1.40 -0.07 -16.65
CA ASP A 35 -2.43 0.52 -17.50
C ASP A 35 -2.98 1.84 -16.94
N VAL A 36 -2.96 2.87 -17.79
CA VAL A 36 -3.42 4.23 -17.43
C VAL A 36 -4.91 4.25 -17.12
N GLN A 37 -5.72 3.46 -17.85
CA GLN A 37 -7.17 3.44 -17.66
C GLN A 37 -7.56 2.72 -16.36
N THR A 38 -6.85 1.67 -15.97
CA THR A 38 -6.95 1.00 -14.67
C THR A 38 -6.69 1.99 -13.54
N LEU A 39 -5.55 2.69 -13.57
CA LEU A 39 -5.21 3.66 -12.54
C LEU A 39 -6.22 4.82 -12.47
N ALA A 40 -6.64 5.34 -13.63
CA ALA A 40 -7.66 6.38 -13.70
C ALA A 40 -9.01 5.93 -13.12
N THR A 41 -9.38 4.66 -13.32
CA THR A 41 -10.62 4.09 -12.76
C THR A 41 -10.53 3.97 -11.24
N VAL A 42 -9.39 3.51 -10.72
CA VAL A 42 -9.12 3.45 -9.27
C VAL A 42 -9.20 4.86 -8.65
N ALA A 43 -8.52 5.84 -9.26
CA ALA A 43 -8.55 7.22 -8.80
C ALA A 43 -9.96 7.82 -8.84
N ALA A 44 -10.72 7.60 -9.91
CA ALA A 44 -12.09 8.11 -10.03
C ALA A 44 -13.03 7.50 -8.98
N GLN A 45 -12.89 6.20 -8.67
CA GLN A 45 -13.67 5.54 -7.63
C GLN A 45 -13.32 6.10 -6.25
N TRP A 46 -12.03 6.22 -5.95
CA TRP A 46 -11.55 6.80 -4.70
C TRP A 46 -12.04 8.24 -4.53
N ASN A 47 -11.92 9.08 -5.57
CA ASN A 47 -12.38 10.47 -5.55
C ASN A 47 -13.87 10.58 -5.20
N ARG A 48 -14.73 9.74 -5.79
CA ARG A 48 -16.17 9.76 -5.50
C ARG A 48 -16.46 9.43 -4.04
N LEU A 49 -15.79 8.41 -3.49
CA LEU A 49 -15.96 8.02 -2.08
C LEU A 49 -15.45 9.11 -1.14
N HIS A 50 -14.28 9.68 -1.45
CA HIS A 50 -13.68 10.77 -0.69
C HIS A 50 -14.59 12.00 -0.66
N GLU A 51 -15.12 12.42 -1.82
CA GLU A 51 -16.04 13.56 -1.92
C GLU A 51 -17.36 13.31 -1.20
N ALA A 52 -17.95 12.13 -1.34
CA ALA A 52 -19.19 11.76 -0.64
C ALA A 52 -19.07 11.84 0.89
N GLN A 53 -17.86 11.73 1.43
CA GLN A 53 -17.55 11.82 2.87
C GLN A 53 -17.14 13.22 3.31
N GLY A 54 -17.29 14.23 2.45
CA GLY A 54 -16.88 15.61 2.74
C GLY A 54 -15.37 15.85 2.59
N GLY A 55 -14.67 14.97 1.87
CA GLY A 55 -13.22 14.98 1.67
C GLY A 55 -12.67 16.24 0.99
N ALA A 56 -13.50 16.98 0.26
CA ALA A 56 -13.10 18.27 -0.32
C ALA A 56 -12.67 19.28 0.75
N GLN A 57 -13.28 19.24 1.94
CA GLN A 57 -12.97 20.13 3.06
C GLN A 57 -12.28 19.41 4.21
N ASN A 58 -12.58 18.13 4.42
CA ASN A 58 -12.12 17.36 5.58
C ASN A 58 -11.20 16.24 5.12
N VAL A 59 -9.89 16.45 5.21
CA VAL A 59 -8.91 15.40 4.89
C VAL A 59 -8.80 14.47 6.07
N ARG A 60 -9.00 13.18 5.85
CA ARG A 60 -8.85 12.15 6.87
C ARG A 60 -7.56 11.38 6.64
N PHE A 61 -6.81 11.22 7.70
CA PHE A 61 -5.59 10.42 7.76
C PHE A 61 -5.82 9.35 8.83
N ALA A 62 -5.66 8.10 8.47
CA ALA A 62 -5.75 7.04 9.46
C ALA A 62 -4.40 6.92 10.18
N LEU A 63 -4.45 7.02 11.50
CA LEU A 63 -3.32 6.83 12.39
C LEU A 63 -3.18 5.36 12.68
N VAL A 64 -2.00 4.81 12.43
CA VAL A 64 -1.65 3.46 12.86
C VAL A 64 -0.27 3.47 13.50
N ASN A 65 0.10 2.35 14.11
CA ASN A 65 1.30 2.25 14.93
C ASN A 65 2.57 2.50 14.09
N ALA A 66 3.29 3.56 14.44
CA ALA A 66 4.47 4.02 13.72
C ALA A 66 5.76 3.26 14.03
N GLN A 67 5.75 2.37 15.04
CA GLN A 67 6.95 1.66 15.43
C GLN A 67 7.22 0.51 14.48
N ASN A 68 8.29 0.65 13.70
CA ASN A 68 8.91 -0.46 13.01
C ASN A 68 9.25 -1.57 14.03
N VAL A 69 8.68 -2.74 13.83
CA VAL A 69 9.39 -4.02 13.89
C VAL A 69 10.38 -4.14 15.08
N ALA A 70 9.87 -4.21 16.32
CA ALA A 70 10.41 -4.99 17.45
C ALA A 70 9.91 -4.55 18.85
N HIS A 71 9.45 -3.31 19.07
CA HIS A 71 9.41 -2.78 20.46
C HIS A 71 8.16 -2.06 20.98
N SER A 72 7.08 -1.82 20.20
CA SER A 72 5.82 -1.28 20.78
C SER A 72 4.80 -2.37 21.10
N ARG A 73 4.37 -2.35 22.36
CA ARG A 73 3.33 -3.22 22.96
C ARG A 73 1.93 -2.59 22.92
N GLN A 74 1.71 -1.52 22.16
CA GLN A 74 0.43 -0.79 22.15
C GLN A 74 -0.24 -0.81 20.79
N ASN A 75 -1.54 -1.04 20.78
CA ASN A 75 -2.37 -1.17 19.56
C ASN A 75 -2.95 0.15 19.15
N SER A 76 -2.17 1.18 19.42
CA SER A 76 -2.65 2.51 19.21
C SER A 76 -3.00 2.65 17.74
N HIS A 77 -4.21 3.09 17.50
CA HIS A 77 -4.76 3.37 16.19
C HIS A 77 -5.70 4.56 16.32
N GLY A 78 -6.11 5.12 15.19
CA GLY A 78 -6.98 6.26 15.21
C GLY A 78 -7.19 6.89 13.86
N ASN A 79 -7.71 8.10 13.89
CA ASN A 79 -7.81 8.95 12.73
C ASN A 79 -7.56 10.40 13.12
N ILE A 80 -7.01 11.13 12.16
CA ILE A 80 -6.91 12.57 12.20
C ILE A 80 -7.74 13.13 11.07
N GLN A 81 -8.58 14.11 11.38
CA GLN A 81 -9.31 14.87 10.40
C GLN A 81 -8.81 16.31 10.41
N LEU A 82 -8.26 16.77 9.28
CA LEU A 82 -7.89 18.16 9.05
C LEU A 82 -8.98 18.85 8.22
N ASN A 83 -9.63 19.86 8.78
CA ASN A 83 -10.49 20.76 8.04
C ASN A 83 -9.64 21.83 7.33
N LEU A 84 -9.65 21.83 6.00
CA LEU A 84 -8.83 22.72 5.19
C LEU A 84 -9.31 24.17 5.16
N LEU A 85 -10.56 24.42 5.56
CA LEU A 85 -11.11 25.79 5.62
C LEU A 85 -10.72 26.46 6.93
N THR A 86 -10.89 25.76 8.05
CA THR A 86 -10.73 26.33 9.39
C THR A 86 -9.36 26.06 10.01
N GLY A 87 -8.62 25.06 9.51
CA GLY A 87 -7.41 24.57 10.16
C GLY A 87 -7.69 23.72 11.39
N GLU A 88 -8.94 23.32 11.60
CA GLU A 88 -9.31 22.43 12.71
C GLU A 88 -8.76 21.02 12.47
N LEU A 89 -7.96 20.54 13.42
CA LEU A 89 -7.36 19.22 13.42
C LEU A 89 -7.98 18.38 14.55
N LYS A 90 -8.90 17.49 14.19
CA LYS A 90 -9.49 16.53 15.14
C LYS A 90 -8.65 15.28 15.17
N THR A 91 -8.22 14.88 16.36
CA THR A 91 -7.46 13.66 16.58
C THR A 91 -8.27 12.73 17.44
N LYS A 92 -8.57 11.55 16.91
CA LYS A 92 -9.12 10.43 17.66
C LYS A 92 -8.11 9.31 17.66
N ALA A 93 -7.62 8.92 18.83
CA ALA A 93 -6.72 7.78 18.97
C ALA A 93 -7.16 6.93 20.16
N ARG A 94 -6.96 5.62 20.08
CA ARG A 94 -7.37 4.66 21.11
C ARG A 94 -6.20 3.76 21.49
N GLN A 95 -6.35 2.99 22.56
CA GLN A 95 -5.39 1.98 22.99
C GLN A 95 -3.97 2.54 23.20
N LEU A 96 -3.91 3.75 23.74
CA LEU A 96 -2.69 4.40 24.24
C LEU A 96 -2.50 4.09 25.72
N SER A 97 -1.32 4.37 26.30
CA SER A 97 -1.20 4.40 27.76
C SER A 97 -2.21 5.38 28.34
N ALA A 98 -3.03 4.90 29.28
CA ALA A 98 -4.03 5.70 29.96
C ALA A 98 -3.40 6.82 30.80
N GLN A 99 -4.13 7.93 30.95
CA GLN A 99 -3.75 9.08 31.78
C GLN A 99 -2.35 9.64 31.49
N GLN A 100 -1.94 9.56 30.22
CA GLN A 100 -0.63 10.01 29.76
C GLN A 100 -0.77 11.16 28.76
N ASP A 101 0.15 12.11 28.83
CA ASP A 101 0.28 13.18 27.83
C ASP A 101 1.08 12.71 26.62
N TYR A 102 0.62 13.13 25.46
CA TYR A 102 1.23 12.92 24.16
C TYR A 102 1.44 14.25 23.47
N GLU A 103 2.31 14.25 22.46
CA GLU A 103 2.58 15.41 21.62
C GLU A 103 2.33 15.07 20.16
N LEU A 104 1.59 15.95 19.48
CA LEU A 104 1.23 15.83 18.08
C LEU A 104 2.18 16.67 17.22
N TRP A 105 2.63 16.12 16.10
CA TRP A 105 3.61 16.74 15.22
C TRP A 105 3.16 16.70 13.76
N LEU A 106 3.42 17.78 13.02
CA LEU A 106 3.46 17.73 11.56
C LEU A 106 4.89 17.48 11.12
N GLY A 107 5.12 16.40 10.38
CA GLY A 107 6.36 16.17 9.67
C GLY A 107 6.21 16.49 8.18
N GLY A 108 7.24 17.08 7.59
CA GLY A 108 7.15 17.58 6.23
C GLY A 108 8.42 18.28 5.76
N THR A 109 8.26 19.14 4.78
CA THR A 109 9.31 20.05 4.31
C THR A 109 8.85 21.49 4.51
N LYS A 110 9.81 22.39 4.78
CA LYS A 110 9.54 23.83 4.88
C LYS A 110 10.35 24.56 3.83
N ASN A 111 9.70 25.43 3.06
CA ASN A 111 10.31 26.24 2.00
C ASN A 111 11.11 25.40 0.98
N ALA A 112 10.57 24.24 0.59
CA ALA A 112 11.21 23.29 -0.33
C ALA A 112 12.60 22.79 0.11
N SER A 113 12.90 22.83 1.42
CA SER A 113 14.09 22.21 1.99
C SER A 113 14.05 20.69 1.83
N THR A 114 15.21 20.09 1.53
CA THR A 114 15.41 18.63 1.51
C THR A 114 15.56 18.03 2.91
N THR A 115 15.69 18.87 3.94
CA THR A 115 15.77 18.42 5.34
C THR A 115 14.36 18.29 5.91
N PRO A 116 13.98 17.12 6.47
CA PRO A 116 12.70 16.95 7.15
C PRO A 116 12.53 17.97 8.28
N ALA A 117 11.39 18.63 8.30
CA ALA A 117 10.97 19.55 9.35
C ALA A 117 9.85 18.90 10.17
N TYR A 118 9.96 18.97 11.49
CA TYR A 118 8.94 18.50 12.43
C TYR A 118 8.46 19.68 13.27
N LEU A 119 7.18 20.01 13.16
CA LEU A 119 6.54 21.12 13.87
C LEU A 119 5.61 20.56 14.95
N PRO A 120 5.83 20.88 16.24
CA PRO A 120 4.91 20.48 17.29
C PRO A 120 3.61 21.28 17.15
N LEU A 121 2.48 20.58 17.26
CA LEU A 121 1.15 21.16 17.19
C LEU A 121 0.53 21.40 18.58
N GLY A 122 1.05 20.71 19.59
CA GLY A 122 0.59 20.82 20.97
C GLY A 122 0.47 19.47 21.66
N LYS A 123 0.17 19.55 22.95
CA LYS A 123 -0.05 18.38 23.79
C LYS A 123 -1.51 17.93 23.70
N VAL A 124 -1.70 16.61 23.73
CA VAL A 124 -3.00 15.95 23.79
C VAL A 124 -2.95 14.92 24.92
N HIS A 125 -4.07 14.72 25.62
CA HIS A 125 -4.13 13.85 26.79
C HIS A 125 -4.95 12.60 26.46
N ALA A 126 -4.41 11.43 26.79
CA ALA A 126 -5.19 10.20 26.77
C ALA A 126 -5.94 10.02 28.10
N ASP A 127 -7.23 9.75 28.02
CA ASP A 127 -8.09 9.56 29.18
C ASP A 127 -7.79 8.25 29.95
N ALA A 128 -8.63 7.93 30.94
CA ALA A 128 -8.50 6.71 31.74
C ALA A 128 -8.62 5.41 30.92
N ASN A 129 -9.21 5.48 29.72
CA ASN A 129 -9.36 4.36 28.80
C ASN A 129 -8.26 4.33 27.72
N GLY A 130 -7.24 5.20 27.82
CA GLY A 130 -6.21 5.29 26.80
C GLY A 130 -6.72 5.85 25.47
N THR A 131 -7.73 6.73 25.53
CA THR A 131 -8.34 7.37 24.37
C THR A 131 -8.03 8.86 24.32
N ILE A 132 -7.61 9.33 23.16
CA ILE A 132 -7.55 10.75 22.80
C ILE A 132 -8.78 11.06 21.95
N ASP A 133 -9.57 12.05 22.36
CA ASP A 133 -10.50 12.78 21.49
C ASP A 133 -10.21 14.27 21.68
N SER A 134 -9.51 14.86 20.71
CA SER A 134 -8.98 16.22 20.84
C SER A 134 -9.17 17.01 19.56
N THR A 135 -9.32 18.32 19.72
CA THR A 135 -9.41 19.28 18.62
C THR A 135 -8.35 20.35 18.83
N LEU A 136 -7.48 20.53 17.86
CA LEU A 136 -6.51 21.63 17.80
C LEU A 136 -6.85 22.54 16.63
N THR A 137 -6.46 23.81 16.69
CA THR A 137 -6.59 24.75 15.57
C THR A 137 -5.21 25.13 15.09
N LEU A 138 -4.92 24.85 13.82
CA LEU A 138 -3.65 25.18 13.20
C LEU A 138 -3.53 26.69 12.96
N GLU A 139 -2.37 27.26 13.28
CA GLU A 139 -2.08 28.66 12.99
C GLU A 139 -1.47 28.80 11.59
N ARG A 140 -2.25 29.33 10.65
CA ARG A 140 -1.85 29.47 9.24
C ARG A 140 -0.48 30.12 9.04
N THR A 141 -0.18 31.19 9.79
CA THR A 141 1.07 31.96 9.68
C THR A 141 2.30 31.15 10.09
N THR A 142 2.16 30.25 11.07
CA THR A 142 3.28 29.39 11.53
C THR A 142 3.65 28.32 10.50
N LEU A 143 2.66 27.92 9.70
CA LEU A 143 2.74 26.86 8.71
C LEU A 143 3.05 27.37 7.30
N GLU A 144 3.18 28.67 7.09
CA GLU A 144 3.50 29.22 5.78
C GLU A 144 4.77 28.57 5.19
N GLY A 145 4.65 28.10 3.93
CA GLY A 145 5.70 27.38 3.23
C GLY A 145 5.92 25.93 3.67
N PHE A 146 5.06 25.37 4.54
CA PHE A 146 5.14 23.98 4.97
C PHE A 146 4.33 23.05 4.04
N THR A 147 4.91 21.92 3.68
CA THR A 147 4.27 20.83 2.94
C THR A 147 4.24 19.58 3.80
N LEU A 148 3.03 19.11 4.11
CA LEU A 148 2.78 17.94 4.95
C LEU A 148 3.30 16.67 4.27
N SER A 149 4.06 15.88 5.00
CA SER A 149 4.45 14.52 4.59
C SER A 149 3.83 13.47 5.50
N ASN A 150 3.74 13.75 6.81
CA ASN A 150 3.12 12.87 7.77
C ASN A 150 2.63 13.63 9.02
N ILE A 151 1.76 12.98 9.78
CA ILE A 151 1.33 13.43 11.10
C ILE A 151 1.75 12.35 12.10
N ILE A 152 2.39 12.74 13.20
CA ILE A 152 3.00 11.81 14.16
C ILE A 152 2.53 12.14 15.57
N ILE A 153 2.21 11.11 16.36
CA ILE A 153 2.00 11.21 17.81
C ILE A 153 3.16 10.55 18.52
N THR A 154 3.69 11.22 19.54
CA THR A 154 4.78 10.76 20.40
C THR A 154 4.36 10.86 21.87
N ALA A 155 5.03 10.15 22.76
CA ALA A 155 4.91 10.47 24.19
C ALA A 155 5.42 11.89 24.47
N SER A 156 4.79 12.61 25.39
CA SER A 156 5.18 13.96 25.77
C SER A 156 6.68 14.04 26.13
N GLY A 157 7.41 14.97 25.51
CA GLY A 157 8.85 15.14 25.70
C GLY A 157 9.75 14.25 24.83
N GLN A 158 9.17 13.38 23.99
CA GLN A 158 9.91 12.65 22.94
C GLN A 158 9.82 13.39 21.60
N THR A 159 10.75 13.07 20.70
CA THR A 159 10.73 13.61 19.34
C THR A 159 10.28 12.55 18.32
N PRO A 160 9.70 12.95 17.17
CA PRO A 160 9.31 12.02 16.11
C PRO A 160 10.43 11.10 15.62
N GLN A 161 11.68 11.54 15.71
CA GLN A 161 12.86 10.79 15.30
C GLN A 161 13.30 9.75 16.33
N GLN A 162 12.93 9.93 17.60
CA GLN A 162 13.34 9.05 18.69
C GLN A 162 12.33 7.94 18.93
N GLN A 163 11.05 8.29 19.13
CA GLN A 163 10.01 7.35 19.54
C GLN A 163 8.63 7.76 19.00
N PRO A 164 8.37 7.58 17.69
CA PRO A 164 7.02 7.73 17.17
C PRO A 164 6.12 6.62 17.73
N ILE A 165 4.86 6.93 18.03
CA ILE A 165 3.86 5.97 18.53
C ILE A 165 2.82 5.71 17.46
N LEU A 166 2.22 6.79 16.93
CA LEU A 166 1.28 6.74 15.81
C LEU A 166 1.79 7.60 14.67
N ALA A 167 1.53 7.17 13.44
CA ALA A 167 1.82 7.95 12.25
C ALA A 167 0.71 7.78 11.23
N ALA A 168 0.53 8.82 10.43
CA ALA A 168 -0.30 8.79 9.23
C ALA A 168 0.40 9.55 8.11
N THR A 169 0.26 9.08 6.87
CA THR A 169 0.75 9.80 5.69
C THR A 169 -0.36 9.98 4.66
N PRO A 170 -0.32 11.06 3.86
CA PRO A 170 -1.21 11.19 2.71
C PRO A 170 -0.89 10.11 1.65
N SER A 171 -1.91 9.38 1.18
CA SER A 171 -1.76 8.38 0.11
C SER A 171 -1.51 9.01 -1.25
N PHE A 172 -1.04 8.21 -2.24
CA PHE A 172 -0.91 8.68 -3.63
C PHE A 172 -2.23 9.26 -4.17
N LEU A 173 -3.37 8.61 -3.89
CA LEU A 173 -4.68 9.06 -4.38
C LEU A 173 -5.12 10.38 -3.74
N GLN A 174 -4.81 10.59 -2.46
CA GLN A 174 -5.02 11.88 -1.80
C GLN A 174 -4.15 12.96 -2.45
N ARG A 175 -2.86 12.69 -2.66
CA ARG A 175 -1.93 13.63 -3.33
C ARG A 175 -2.38 13.97 -4.75
N LEU A 176 -2.84 12.98 -5.50
CA LEU A 176 -3.39 13.16 -6.85
C LEU A 176 -4.63 14.06 -6.83
N TYR A 177 -5.59 13.78 -5.94
CA TYR A 177 -6.82 14.56 -5.81
C TYR A 177 -6.57 16.03 -5.53
N TYR A 178 -5.71 16.34 -4.56
CA TYR A 178 -5.43 17.73 -4.20
C TYR A 178 -4.51 18.44 -5.20
N SER A 179 -3.71 17.69 -5.96
CA SER A 179 -3.00 18.26 -7.12
C SER A 179 -4.01 18.82 -8.11
N ASP A 180 -4.98 18.02 -8.56
CA ASP A 180 -5.97 18.43 -9.57
C ASP A 180 -6.87 19.59 -9.11
N LYS A 181 -7.28 19.59 -7.84
CA LYS A 181 -8.17 20.63 -7.29
C LYS A 181 -7.48 21.98 -7.10
N LEU A 182 -6.21 21.99 -6.69
CA LEU A 182 -5.43 23.23 -6.59
C LEU A 182 -5.25 23.88 -7.98
N TRP A 183 -5.09 23.08 -9.04
CA TRP A 183 -5.00 23.58 -10.42
C TRP A 183 -6.35 24.01 -11.02
N ALA A 184 -7.46 23.37 -10.65
CA ALA A 184 -8.79 23.78 -11.10
C ALA A 184 -9.14 25.21 -10.64
N VAL A 185 -8.76 25.58 -9.42
CA VAL A 185 -8.91 26.96 -8.90
C VAL A 185 -8.03 27.94 -9.68
N ALA A 186 -6.82 27.53 -10.10
CA ALA A 186 -5.93 28.36 -10.92
C ALA A 186 -6.41 28.54 -12.38
N LYS A 187 -7.11 27.55 -12.96
CA LYS A 187 -7.64 27.60 -14.34
C LYS A 187 -8.95 28.37 -14.50
N LEU A 188 -9.72 28.55 -13.44
CA LEU A 188 -11.00 29.30 -13.48
C LEU A 188 -10.84 30.83 -13.65
N ASN A 189 -9.60 31.34 -13.79
CA ASN A 189 -9.30 32.76 -13.90
C ASN A 189 -9.25 33.32 -15.34
N LYS A 190 -10.00 32.76 -16.29
CA LYS A 190 -10.16 33.44 -17.60
C LYS A 190 -11.57 33.84 -18.01
N ASP A 191 -12.64 33.10 -17.69
CA ASP A 191 -13.96 33.44 -18.29
C ASP A 191 -15.22 33.20 -17.42
N SER A 192 -15.13 33.00 -16.09
CA SER A 192 -16.35 32.87 -15.28
C SER A 192 -16.17 33.45 -13.88
N GLY A 193 -16.77 34.62 -13.66
CA GLY A 193 -16.79 35.30 -12.37
C GLY A 193 -17.56 34.49 -11.32
N ILE A 194 -16.82 33.78 -10.49
CA ILE A 194 -16.92 33.55 -9.03
C ILE A 194 -16.06 32.30 -8.81
N ALA A 195 -14.79 32.51 -8.45
CA ALA A 195 -13.92 31.42 -8.02
C ALA A 195 -14.32 31.01 -6.60
N GLU A 196 -14.65 29.74 -6.38
CA GLU A 196 -14.67 29.16 -5.04
C GLU A 196 -13.29 29.41 -4.40
N PRO A 197 -13.22 30.08 -3.23
CA PRO A 197 -11.94 30.37 -2.60
C PRO A 197 -11.23 29.06 -2.25
N SER A 198 -9.96 28.95 -2.64
CA SER A 198 -9.10 27.82 -2.24
C SER A 198 -9.12 27.71 -0.70
N PRO A 199 -9.32 26.51 -0.13
CA PRO A 199 -9.32 26.36 1.32
C PRO A 199 -8.04 26.91 1.95
N ALA A 200 -8.17 27.62 3.07
CA ALA A 200 -7.08 28.40 3.67
C ALA A 200 -5.82 27.57 4.00
N PHE A 201 -5.98 26.27 4.23
CA PHE A 201 -4.92 25.32 4.58
C PHE A 201 -4.60 24.31 3.46
N ALA A 202 -5.15 24.48 2.26
CA ALA A 202 -4.89 23.55 1.14
C ALA A 202 -3.40 23.50 0.74
N PHE A 203 -2.63 24.55 1.04
CA PHE A 203 -1.18 24.60 0.80
C PHE A 203 -0.39 23.54 1.60
N LEU A 204 -0.95 23.02 2.70
CA LEU A 204 -0.32 21.97 3.49
C LEU A 204 -0.28 20.65 2.73
N LEU A 205 -1.24 20.41 1.85
CA LEU A 205 -1.37 19.09 1.24
C LEU A 205 -0.31 18.89 0.17
N PRO A 206 0.44 17.79 0.22
CA PRO A 206 1.43 17.51 -0.78
C PRO A 206 0.77 17.27 -2.12
N THR A 207 1.35 17.85 -3.17
CA THR A 207 0.98 17.55 -4.55
C THR A 207 1.78 16.36 -5.03
N ALA A 208 1.16 15.45 -5.79
CA ALA A 208 1.89 14.46 -6.56
C ALA A 208 2.86 15.21 -7.48
N ALA A 209 4.10 14.73 -7.59
CA ALA A 209 5.12 15.33 -8.45
C ALA A 209 4.79 15.08 -9.94
N LEU A 210 3.76 15.77 -10.44
CA LEU A 210 3.26 15.67 -11.80
C LEU A 210 3.72 16.89 -12.60
N ALA A 211 4.29 16.67 -13.78
CA ALA A 211 4.65 17.75 -14.70
C ALA A 211 3.39 18.46 -15.24
N HIS A 212 3.53 19.72 -15.65
CA HIS A 212 2.43 20.52 -16.17
C HIS A 212 1.87 19.95 -17.50
N GLY A 213 0.60 19.52 -17.54
CA GLY A 213 -0.14 19.25 -18.79
C GLY A 213 -0.93 17.94 -18.79
N SER A 214 -2.17 17.97 -19.31
CA SER A 214 -3.13 16.86 -19.50
C SER A 214 -2.96 15.60 -18.63
N ALA A 215 -3.85 15.41 -17.65
CA ALA A 215 -3.87 14.32 -16.67
C ALA A 215 -3.56 12.89 -17.19
N PRO A 216 -3.91 12.47 -18.42
CA PRO A 216 -3.49 11.15 -18.93
C PRO A 216 -1.98 10.99 -19.12
N LEU A 217 -1.27 12.06 -19.53
CA LEU A 217 0.19 12.03 -19.69
C LEU A 217 0.89 11.98 -18.32
N THR A 218 0.32 12.61 -17.30
CA THR A 218 0.92 12.64 -15.95
C THR A 218 0.76 11.32 -15.20
N LEU A 219 -0.34 10.58 -15.41
CA LEU A 219 -0.50 9.22 -14.88
C LEU A 219 0.45 8.23 -15.57
N ALA A 220 0.61 8.32 -16.89
CA ALA A 220 1.54 7.49 -17.64
C ALA A 220 3.00 7.71 -17.17
N GLU A 221 3.39 8.95 -16.88
CA GLU A 221 4.70 9.28 -16.31
C GLU A 221 4.92 8.63 -14.93
N GLN A 222 3.93 8.68 -14.04
CA GLN A 222 4.02 8.05 -12.73
C GLN A 222 4.10 6.52 -12.83
N ILE A 223 3.30 5.91 -13.72
CA ILE A 223 3.35 4.46 -13.99
C ILE A 223 4.73 4.09 -14.54
N ALA A 224 5.27 4.84 -15.51
CA ALA A 224 6.60 4.57 -16.08
C ALA A 224 7.71 4.70 -15.03
N LYS A 225 7.68 5.76 -14.22
CA LYS A 225 8.62 5.96 -13.11
C LYS A 225 8.53 4.83 -12.08
N GLY A 226 7.32 4.47 -11.69
CA GLY A 226 7.05 3.39 -10.75
C GLY A 226 7.54 2.05 -11.25
N ARG A 227 7.26 1.71 -12.51
CA ARG A 227 7.79 0.51 -13.15
C ARG A 227 9.30 0.50 -13.14
N LYS A 228 9.93 1.61 -13.51
CA LYS A 228 11.39 1.71 -13.51
C LYS A 228 11.97 1.42 -12.14
N LEU A 229 11.40 2.02 -11.08
CA LEU A 229 11.81 1.73 -9.71
C LEU A 229 11.58 0.26 -9.35
N PHE A 230 10.41 -0.28 -9.68
CA PHE A 230 10.03 -1.66 -9.38
C PHE A 230 11.00 -2.69 -9.99
N VAL A 231 11.46 -2.44 -11.22
CA VAL A 231 12.32 -3.36 -11.98
C VAL A 231 13.80 -3.11 -11.73
N ASP A 232 14.24 -1.85 -11.70
CA ASP A 232 15.66 -1.48 -11.76
C ASP A 232 16.25 -1.03 -10.41
N GLU A 233 15.43 -0.47 -9.51
CA GLU A 233 15.94 0.18 -8.30
C GLU A 233 16.28 -0.85 -7.21
N LYS A 234 17.52 -0.75 -6.72
CA LYS A 234 18.09 -1.67 -5.72
C LYS A 234 18.13 -1.04 -4.33
N PHE A 235 17.84 0.25 -4.23
CA PHE A 235 17.88 1.05 -3.02
C PHE A 235 19.22 0.94 -2.30
N ASN A 236 20.33 0.96 -3.05
CA ASN A 236 21.69 0.73 -2.53
C ASN A 236 21.81 -0.55 -1.67
N GLY A 237 21.03 -1.57 -2.00
CA GLY A 237 20.92 -2.82 -1.27
C GLY A 237 21.81 -3.94 -1.81
N ASN A 238 21.38 -5.18 -1.58
CA ASN A 238 22.07 -6.42 -1.93
C ASN A 238 21.92 -6.86 -3.39
N GLY A 239 21.33 -6.02 -4.25
CA GLY A 239 21.13 -6.30 -5.66
C GLY A 239 19.73 -6.78 -6.05
N ARG A 240 18.88 -7.13 -5.07
CA ARG A 240 17.44 -7.38 -5.30
C ARG A 240 16.71 -6.07 -5.64
N THR A 241 15.62 -6.22 -6.40
CA THR A 241 14.61 -5.19 -6.71
C THR A 241 13.22 -5.76 -6.38
N CYS A 242 12.15 -4.96 -6.45
CA CYS A 242 10.78 -5.48 -6.25
C CYS A 242 10.47 -6.61 -7.24
N ALA A 243 10.91 -6.45 -8.49
CA ALA A 243 10.78 -7.44 -9.55
C ALA A 243 11.60 -8.71 -9.33
N THR A 244 12.47 -8.81 -8.31
CA THR A 244 13.16 -10.08 -8.00
C THR A 244 12.19 -11.14 -7.47
N CYS A 245 11.20 -10.73 -6.68
CA CYS A 245 10.18 -11.63 -6.12
C CYS A 245 8.83 -11.47 -6.83
N HIS A 246 8.51 -10.27 -7.32
CA HIS A 246 7.26 -9.98 -8.03
C HIS A 246 7.52 -9.90 -9.54
N ARG A 247 7.74 -11.05 -10.17
CA ARG A 247 8.25 -11.15 -11.55
C ARG A 247 7.19 -10.77 -12.60
N PRO A 248 7.36 -9.69 -13.40
CA PRO A 248 6.37 -9.30 -14.41
C PRO A 248 6.12 -10.39 -15.47
N ASP A 249 7.16 -11.18 -15.78
CA ASP A 249 7.11 -12.33 -16.69
C ASP A 249 6.49 -13.60 -16.06
N ASN A 250 6.07 -13.54 -14.79
CA ASN A 250 5.37 -14.62 -14.08
C ASN A 250 4.24 -14.07 -13.20
N ASN A 251 3.35 -13.25 -13.77
CA ASN A 251 2.17 -12.70 -13.11
C ASN A 251 2.47 -11.99 -11.78
N HIS A 252 3.61 -11.30 -11.69
CA HIS A 252 4.08 -10.60 -10.49
C HIS A 252 4.23 -11.49 -9.25
N THR A 253 4.54 -12.77 -9.43
CA THR A 253 4.80 -13.73 -8.35
C THR A 253 5.96 -14.68 -8.72
N ILE A 254 6.32 -15.57 -7.79
CA ILE A 254 7.27 -16.66 -8.00
C ILE A 254 6.66 -17.97 -7.52
N ASP A 255 6.97 -19.03 -8.23
CA ASP A 255 6.61 -20.40 -7.89
C ASP A 255 7.81 -21.33 -8.16
N PRO A 256 7.79 -22.59 -7.68
CA PRO A 256 8.92 -23.50 -7.84
C PRO A 256 9.33 -23.75 -9.30
N ILE A 257 8.38 -23.75 -10.25
CA ILE A 257 8.67 -23.98 -11.67
C ILE A 257 9.45 -22.79 -12.21
N TYR A 258 8.99 -21.57 -11.93
CA TYR A 258 9.68 -20.36 -12.33
C TYR A 258 11.09 -20.28 -11.69
N ILE A 259 11.20 -20.52 -10.38
CA ILE A 259 12.46 -20.49 -9.64
C ILE A 259 13.50 -21.49 -10.20
N ALA A 260 13.06 -22.67 -10.62
CA ALA A 260 13.94 -23.68 -11.21
C ALA A 260 14.54 -23.25 -12.56
N SER A 261 13.88 -22.32 -13.28
CA SER A 261 14.37 -21.79 -14.55
C SER A 261 15.45 -20.71 -14.40
N LEU A 262 15.59 -20.13 -13.20
CA LEU A 262 16.46 -18.98 -12.96
C LEU A 262 17.94 -19.36 -12.91
N PRO A 263 18.83 -18.47 -13.39
CA PRO A 263 20.26 -18.69 -13.31
C PRO A 263 20.74 -18.64 -11.86
N LYS A 264 21.81 -19.38 -11.53
CA LYS A 264 22.31 -19.49 -10.15
C LYS A 264 22.77 -18.16 -9.53
N ASN A 265 23.10 -17.17 -10.35
CA ASN A 265 23.50 -15.84 -9.94
C ASN A 265 22.34 -14.82 -9.91
N ASP A 266 21.10 -15.26 -10.10
CA ASP A 266 19.92 -14.39 -9.93
C ASP A 266 19.92 -13.79 -8.51
N PRO A 267 19.60 -12.48 -8.34
CA PRO A 267 19.53 -11.85 -7.01
C PRO A 267 18.55 -12.52 -6.04
N LEU A 268 17.58 -13.30 -6.53
CA LEU A 268 16.73 -14.13 -5.69
C LEU A 268 17.56 -15.08 -4.81
N PHE A 269 18.71 -15.56 -5.30
CA PHE A 269 19.59 -16.51 -4.61
C PHE A 269 20.74 -15.84 -3.85
N VAL A 270 20.63 -14.56 -3.50
CA VAL A 270 21.69 -13.84 -2.77
C VAL A 270 22.08 -14.53 -1.45
N ALA A 271 21.14 -15.17 -0.76
CA ALA A 271 21.41 -15.95 0.46
C ALA A 271 22.28 -17.20 0.21
N GLU A 272 22.23 -17.78 -0.99
CA GLU A 272 23.07 -18.92 -1.38
C GLU A 272 24.51 -18.48 -1.69
N ASN A 273 24.68 -17.22 -2.12
CA ASN A 273 25.92 -16.72 -2.73
C ASN A 273 26.68 -15.71 -1.85
N ASN A 274 26.06 -15.16 -0.82
CA ASN A 274 26.67 -14.18 0.08
C ASN A 274 26.61 -14.67 1.54
N PRO A 275 27.76 -15.03 2.15
CA PRO A 275 27.81 -15.50 3.53
C PRO A 275 27.22 -14.53 4.57
N ALA A 276 27.31 -13.22 4.36
CA ALA A 276 26.73 -12.22 5.26
C ALA A 276 25.18 -12.22 5.24
N LEU A 277 24.58 -12.89 4.25
CA LEU A 277 23.14 -12.99 4.03
C LEU A 277 22.65 -14.44 4.03
N ALA A 278 23.45 -15.39 4.54
CA ALA A 278 23.11 -16.81 4.53
C ALA A 278 21.79 -17.14 5.26
N GLN A 279 21.37 -16.29 6.21
CA GLN A 279 20.10 -16.40 6.94
C GLN A 279 19.02 -15.41 6.45
N LEU A 280 19.24 -14.75 5.32
CA LEU A 280 18.21 -13.88 4.73
C LEU A 280 17.02 -14.70 4.21
N GLU A 281 17.27 -15.93 3.77
CA GLU A 281 16.26 -16.88 3.28
C GLU A 281 16.63 -18.30 3.71
N ASN A 282 15.69 -19.24 3.58
CA ASN A 282 15.99 -20.67 3.58
C ASN A 282 15.99 -21.19 2.13
N PRO A 283 17.16 -21.51 1.53
CA PRO A 283 17.25 -21.96 0.14
C PRO A 283 16.38 -23.18 -0.17
N LYS A 284 16.21 -24.10 0.78
CA LYS A 284 15.40 -25.31 0.58
C LYS A 284 13.92 -24.95 0.40
N LEU A 285 13.40 -24.08 1.27
CA LEU A 285 12.00 -23.64 1.22
C LEU A 285 11.73 -22.73 0.02
N LEU A 286 12.66 -21.83 -0.30
CA LEU A 286 12.59 -21.00 -1.50
C LEU A 286 12.52 -21.85 -2.77
N ARG A 287 13.45 -22.80 -2.94
CA ARG A 287 13.54 -23.62 -4.15
C ARG A 287 12.37 -24.59 -4.31
N GLN A 288 11.90 -25.20 -3.22
CA GLN A 288 10.86 -26.24 -3.29
C GLN A 288 9.43 -25.68 -3.30
N PHE A 289 9.21 -24.53 -2.65
CA PHE A 289 7.86 -24.02 -2.41
C PHE A 289 7.66 -22.55 -2.81
N GLY A 290 8.71 -21.84 -3.21
CA GLY A 290 8.63 -20.40 -3.48
C GLY A 290 8.34 -19.56 -2.23
N LEU A 291 8.74 -20.07 -1.06
CA LEU A 291 8.53 -19.38 0.21
C LEU A 291 9.70 -18.45 0.54
N ILE A 292 9.35 -17.26 1.01
CA ILE A 292 10.26 -16.19 1.43
C ILE A 292 10.16 -16.03 2.95
N LEU A 293 11.31 -15.81 3.59
CA LEU A 293 11.41 -15.51 5.02
C LEU A 293 10.85 -14.12 5.31
N ALA A 294 9.87 -14.04 6.20
CA ALA A 294 9.21 -12.80 6.60
C ALA A 294 9.27 -12.62 8.13
N ASN A 295 9.79 -11.48 8.59
CA ASN A 295 9.81 -11.08 10.01
C ASN A 295 8.58 -10.22 10.33
N VAL A 296 7.38 -10.78 10.12
CA VAL A 296 6.11 -10.05 10.25
C VAL A 296 5.83 -9.58 11.68
N ASP A 297 6.37 -10.29 12.68
CA ASP A 297 6.18 -10.00 14.11
C ASP A 297 7.30 -9.19 14.77
N GLY A 298 8.33 -8.81 14.01
CA GLY A 298 9.55 -8.25 14.59
C GLY A 298 10.81 -9.05 14.23
N PHE A 299 11.96 -8.38 14.21
CA PHE A 299 13.27 -9.04 14.04
C PHE A 299 13.76 -9.76 15.32
N ASP A 300 13.10 -9.53 16.46
CA ASP A 300 13.36 -10.19 17.74
C ASP A 300 12.51 -11.46 17.93
N LYS A 301 11.63 -11.79 16.97
CA LYS A 301 10.80 -12.99 16.94
C LYS A 301 11.30 -13.97 15.87
N PRO A 302 10.99 -15.27 16.01
CA PRO A 302 11.20 -16.22 14.93
C PRO A 302 10.47 -15.76 13.66
N PRO A 303 11.14 -15.78 12.49
CA PRO A 303 10.48 -15.48 11.23
C PRO A 303 9.52 -16.59 10.80
N VAL A 304 8.57 -16.23 9.95
CA VAL A 304 7.68 -17.15 9.24
C VAL A 304 8.07 -17.24 7.77
N PHE A 305 7.47 -18.18 7.02
CA PHE A 305 7.75 -18.40 5.61
C PHE A 305 6.46 -18.29 4.79
N ARG A 306 6.39 -17.30 3.91
CA ARG A 306 5.20 -16.98 3.12
C ARG A 306 5.48 -17.01 1.63
N SER A 307 4.50 -17.40 0.83
CA SER A 307 4.58 -17.28 -0.62
C SER A 307 4.53 -15.80 -1.03
N VAL A 308 4.90 -15.50 -2.27
CA VAL A 308 4.85 -14.13 -2.78
C VAL A 308 3.49 -13.87 -3.42
N PRO A 309 2.60 -13.04 -2.84
CA PRO A 309 1.33 -12.73 -3.50
C PRO A 309 1.57 -11.92 -4.78
N HIS A 310 0.74 -12.10 -5.80
CA HIS A 310 0.80 -11.24 -6.98
C HIS A 310 0.40 -9.80 -6.63
N THR A 311 0.90 -8.82 -7.40
CA THR A 311 0.53 -7.40 -7.25
C THR A 311 -0.53 -6.94 -8.26
N LEU A 312 -1.07 -7.87 -9.05
CA LEU A 312 -2.15 -7.61 -9.99
C LEU A 312 -3.46 -7.33 -9.22
N GLY A 313 -4.29 -6.41 -9.73
CA GLY A 313 -5.66 -6.23 -9.27
C GLY A 313 -5.82 -5.63 -7.86
N LEU A 314 -4.73 -5.13 -7.26
CA LEU A 314 -4.74 -4.60 -5.88
C LEU A 314 -5.82 -3.54 -5.67
N GLY A 315 -6.01 -2.63 -6.63
CA GLY A 315 -7.04 -1.58 -6.56
C GLY A 315 -8.48 -2.09 -6.41
N LYS A 316 -8.74 -3.40 -6.57
CA LYS A 316 -10.06 -4.03 -6.36
C LYS A 316 -10.27 -4.61 -4.98
N ALA A 317 -9.20 -4.90 -4.25
CA ALA A 317 -9.27 -5.61 -2.97
C ALA A 317 -8.39 -5.01 -1.87
N ILE A 318 -7.88 -3.79 -2.09
CA ILE A 318 -7.01 -3.11 -1.12
C ILE A 318 -7.79 -2.53 0.07
N ALA A 319 -9.10 -2.31 -0.09
CA ALA A 319 -9.93 -1.69 0.93
C ALA A 319 -10.27 -2.69 2.05
N PRO A 320 -9.95 -2.37 3.31
CA PRO A 320 -10.25 -3.25 4.43
C PRO A 320 -11.74 -3.29 4.76
N GLU A 321 -12.22 -4.44 5.22
CA GLU A 321 -13.48 -4.57 5.93
C GLU A 321 -13.41 -3.79 7.25
N PHE A 322 -14.18 -2.72 7.35
CA PHE A 322 -14.37 -2.01 8.61
C PHE A 322 -15.86 -2.07 8.99
N ILE A 323 -16.23 -2.84 10.02
CA ILE A 323 -17.55 -2.63 10.66
C ILE A 323 -17.41 -1.48 11.65
N ASP A 324 -17.39 -0.25 11.11
CA ASP A 324 -18.09 0.93 11.65
C ASP A 324 -17.92 2.15 10.71
N PHE A 325 -18.20 2.00 9.40
CA PHE A 325 -18.01 3.11 8.46
C PHE A 325 -19.10 3.33 7.41
N LEU A 326 -20.16 2.53 7.44
CA LEU A 326 -21.38 2.82 6.72
C LEU A 326 -22.49 2.70 7.75
N GLY A 327 -23.27 3.76 7.95
CA GLY A 327 -24.57 3.67 8.64
C GLY A 327 -25.59 2.80 7.88
N LEU A 328 -25.16 1.68 7.32
CA LEU A 328 -25.94 0.62 6.71
C LEU A 328 -26.31 -0.48 7.73
N ALA A 329 -25.93 -0.31 9.00
CA ALA A 329 -26.59 -0.99 10.13
C ALA A 329 -27.78 -0.16 10.68
N HIS A 330 -28.38 0.72 9.87
CA HIS A 330 -29.68 1.32 10.20
C HIS A 330 -30.81 0.36 9.78
N ASP A 331 -31.29 -0.43 10.72
CA ASP A 331 -32.71 -0.71 10.83
C ASP A 331 -33.25 0.12 12.02
N GLU A 332 -33.93 1.22 11.71
CA GLU A 332 -34.53 2.11 12.73
C GLU A 332 -35.80 1.54 13.36
N SER A 333 -36.20 0.29 13.06
CA SER A 333 -37.56 -0.16 13.35
C SER A 333 -37.77 -1.06 14.57
N THR A 334 -36.72 -1.60 15.23
CA THR A 334 -36.95 -2.62 16.29
C THR A 334 -36.40 -2.33 17.67
N GLY A 335 -35.55 -1.30 17.88
CA GLY A 335 -35.26 -0.79 19.23
C GLY A 335 -34.73 -1.79 20.26
N GLU A 336 -34.27 -2.97 19.86
CA GLU A 336 -33.73 -3.98 20.76
C GLU A 336 -32.86 -4.97 19.99
N HIS A 337 -31.54 -4.85 20.11
CA HIS A 337 -30.63 -5.96 19.93
C HIS A 337 -29.48 -5.85 20.92
N THR A 338 -29.55 -6.69 21.95
CA THR A 338 -28.41 -7.20 22.69
C THR A 338 -27.56 -8.01 21.72
N HIS A 339 -26.53 -7.38 21.13
CA HIS A 339 -25.38 -8.15 20.72
C HIS A 339 -24.52 -8.34 21.97
N ASP A 340 -24.42 -9.59 22.43
CA ASP A 340 -23.33 -10.03 23.29
C ASP A 340 -22.00 -9.49 22.74
N ASP A 341 -21.04 -9.23 23.62
CA ASP A 341 -19.70 -8.63 23.44
C ASP A 341 -18.77 -9.26 22.35
N ASP A 342 -19.29 -9.97 21.35
CA ASP A 342 -18.57 -10.60 20.23
C ASP A 342 -19.16 -10.18 18.87
N THR A 343 -19.01 -8.92 18.44
CA THR A 343 -19.23 -8.59 17.02
C THR A 343 -18.06 -9.16 16.19
N PRO A 344 -18.26 -10.11 15.25
CA PRO A 344 -17.19 -10.96 14.73
C PRO A 344 -16.28 -10.36 13.63
N TYR A 345 -16.42 -9.09 13.29
CA TYR A 345 -15.69 -8.46 12.17
C TYR A 345 -14.90 -7.27 12.68
N ASP A 346 -13.80 -7.59 13.34
CA ASP A 346 -12.89 -6.63 13.95
C ASP A 346 -12.16 -5.79 12.89
N LEU A 347 -11.99 -4.50 13.20
CA LEU A 347 -11.40 -3.49 12.33
C LEU A 347 -9.91 -3.83 12.11
N PRO A 348 -9.44 -3.99 10.87
CA PRO A 348 -8.03 -4.27 10.62
C PRO A 348 -7.15 -3.09 11.01
N ASN A 349 -6.03 -3.40 11.67
CA ASN A 349 -4.96 -2.44 12.04
C ASN A 349 -4.19 -1.89 10.84
N SER A 350 -4.66 -2.14 9.62
CA SER A 350 -4.05 -1.73 8.35
C SER A 350 -5.01 -0.86 7.56
N ASN A 351 -4.48 0.21 6.98
CA ASN A 351 -5.26 1.04 6.06
C ASN A 351 -5.54 0.34 4.74
N HIS A 352 -4.63 -0.53 4.30
CA HIS A 352 -4.74 -1.29 3.06
C HIS A 352 -4.48 -2.78 3.31
N MET A 353 -5.29 -3.65 2.67
CA MET A 353 -5.19 -5.11 2.73
C MET A 353 -4.05 -5.65 1.86
N VAL A 354 -2.82 -5.40 2.31
CA VAL A 354 -1.59 -5.81 1.61
C VAL A 354 -0.82 -6.89 2.38
N GLY A 355 -0.21 -7.83 1.66
CA GLY A 355 0.40 -9.01 2.27
C GLY A 355 -0.64 -10.09 2.61
N TRP A 356 -0.18 -11.17 3.26
CA TRP A 356 -1.01 -12.35 3.56
C TRP A 356 -1.93 -12.18 4.75
N SER A 357 -1.78 -11.12 5.56
CA SER A 357 -2.64 -10.85 6.71
C SER A 357 -2.97 -9.37 6.88
N GLY A 358 -2.83 -8.55 5.83
CA GLY A 358 -2.96 -7.09 5.93
C GLY A 358 -1.76 -6.44 6.64
N ASP A 359 -0.65 -7.17 6.78
CA ASP A 359 0.52 -6.82 7.57
C ASP A 359 1.74 -6.42 6.75
N GLY A 360 1.57 -6.35 5.43
CA GLY A 360 2.66 -6.06 4.53
C GLY A 360 3.22 -4.64 4.65
N ALA A 361 2.47 -3.73 5.27
CA ALA A 361 2.80 -2.31 5.36
C ALA A 361 3.24 -1.91 6.77
N PRO A 362 4.53 -1.57 7.01
CA PRO A 362 4.95 -0.95 8.26
C PRO A 362 4.41 0.48 8.38
N GLY A 363 4.60 1.09 9.54
CA GLY A 363 4.27 2.50 9.75
C GLY A 363 2.77 2.73 9.58
N ASP A 364 2.37 3.41 8.50
CA ASP A 364 0.99 3.86 8.28
C ASP A 364 0.04 2.78 7.68
N GLY A 365 0.49 1.53 7.52
CA GLY A 365 -0.38 0.43 7.09
C GLY A 365 -0.91 0.55 5.65
N THR A 366 -0.27 1.39 4.81
CA THR A 366 -0.66 1.61 3.42
C THR A 366 0.27 0.89 2.42
N LEU A 367 -0.22 0.69 1.19
CA LEU A 367 0.60 0.22 0.07
C LEU A 367 1.82 1.13 -0.19
N HIS A 368 1.67 2.44 0.03
CA HIS A 368 2.78 3.39 0.00
C HIS A 368 3.90 3.02 0.99
N SER A 369 3.58 2.65 2.24
CA SER A 369 4.61 2.24 3.22
C SER A 369 5.09 0.79 3.07
N PHE A 370 4.35 -0.08 2.36
CA PHE A 370 4.75 -1.46 2.09
C PHE A 370 6.18 -1.57 1.54
N ALA A 371 6.54 -0.70 0.59
CA ALA A 371 7.87 -0.72 -0.02
C ALA A 371 8.99 -0.48 1.01
N ILE A 372 8.77 0.34 2.04
CA ILE A 372 9.74 0.57 3.12
C ILE A 372 10.03 -0.75 3.86
N GLY A 373 8.98 -1.49 4.20
CA GLY A 373 9.10 -2.78 4.91
C GLY A 373 9.80 -3.83 4.06
N ALA A 374 9.38 -3.96 2.79
CA ALA A 374 9.97 -4.89 1.85
C ALA A 374 11.46 -4.61 1.60
N ILE A 375 11.85 -3.34 1.43
CA ILE A 375 13.26 -2.94 1.25
C ILE A 375 14.07 -3.28 2.51
N THR A 376 13.56 -2.90 3.69
CA THR A 376 14.23 -3.16 4.97
C THR A 376 14.44 -4.66 5.21
N GLN A 377 13.42 -5.46 4.92
CA GLN A 377 13.45 -6.92 5.11
C GLN A 377 14.37 -7.61 4.10
N HIS A 378 14.24 -7.30 2.80
CA HIS A 378 14.77 -8.14 1.72
C HIS A 378 15.93 -7.53 0.92
N ALA A 379 16.08 -6.20 0.87
CA ALA A 379 17.13 -5.55 0.08
C ALA A 379 18.43 -5.29 0.87
N THR A 380 18.50 -5.72 2.13
CA THR A 380 19.61 -5.41 3.03
C THR A 380 20.95 -6.07 2.64
N LYS A 381 22.07 -5.35 2.76
CA LYS A 381 23.45 -5.88 2.55
C LYS A 381 23.95 -6.78 3.69
N THR A 382 23.49 -6.54 4.92
CA THR A 382 23.76 -7.39 6.09
C THR A 382 22.49 -7.62 6.89
N LEU A 383 22.48 -8.59 7.81
CA LEU A 383 21.29 -8.86 8.64
C LEU A 383 21.04 -7.79 9.72
N ASN A 384 21.93 -6.80 9.87
CA ASN A 384 21.76 -5.66 10.78
C ASN A 384 20.67 -4.68 10.32
N ARG A 385 20.42 -4.61 9.00
CA ARG A 385 19.31 -3.85 8.38
C ARG A 385 19.30 -2.37 8.78
N VAL A 386 20.45 -1.72 8.72
CA VAL A 386 20.61 -0.31 9.09
C VAL A 386 20.38 0.60 7.88
N PRO A 387 19.35 1.49 7.89
CA PRO A 387 19.16 2.49 6.84
C PRO A 387 20.39 3.38 6.65
N GLY A 388 20.72 3.71 5.39
CA GLY A 388 21.91 4.47 5.00
C GLY A 388 23.20 3.64 4.94
N VAL A 389 23.21 2.44 5.52
CA VAL A 389 24.37 1.53 5.54
C VAL A 389 24.08 0.30 4.69
N ASP A 390 23.04 -0.44 5.04
CA ASP A 390 22.69 -1.70 4.39
C ASP A 390 21.76 -1.52 3.20
N PHE A 391 20.98 -0.44 3.19
CA PHE A 391 20.07 -0.02 2.14
C PHE A 391 19.74 1.48 2.31
N ARG A 392 19.17 2.10 1.28
CA ARG A 392 18.60 3.45 1.31
C ARG A 392 17.08 3.33 1.43
N LEU A 393 16.45 4.24 2.16
CA LEU A 393 14.99 4.38 2.14
C LEU A 393 14.52 5.09 0.85
N PRO A 394 13.37 4.69 0.29
CA PRO A 394 12.77 5.40 -0.84
C PRO A 394 12.34 6.82 -0.44
N THR A 395 12.34 7.76 -1.39
CA THR A 395 11.74 9.08 -1.19
C THR A 395 10.22 9.00 -1.32
N THR A 396 9.50 10.02 -0.84
CA THR A 396 8.04 10.09 -1.00
C THR A 396 7.62 10.03 -2.46
N GLU A 397 8.32 10.69 -3.37
CA GLU A 397 8.02 10.67 -4.80
C GLU A 397 8.31 9.31 -5.46
N GLU A 398 9.15 8.48 -4.85
CA GLU A 398 9.40 7.11 -5.31
C GLU A 398 8.33 6.16 -4.82
N LEU A 399 7.87 6.34 -3.58
CA LEU A 399 6.76 5.60 -3.01
C LEU A 399 5.45 5.90 -3.74
N ASP A 400 5.16 7.16 -4.05
CA ASP A 400 4.03 7.58 -4.88
C ASP A 400 4.04 6.89 -6.25
N ALA A 401 5.21 6.84 -6.90
CA ALA A 401 5.36 6.23 -8.21
C ALA A 401 5.20 4.70 -8.15
N LEU A 402 5.77 4.05 -7.12
CA LEU A 402 5.59 2.61 -6.89
C LEU A 402 4.11 2.27 -6.65
N GLU A 403 3.41 3.03 -5.79
CA GLU A 403 1.99 2.85 -5.54
C GLU A 403 1.17 3.05 -6.83
N ALA A 404 1.47 4.08 -7.62
CA ALA A 404 0.82 4.32 -8.92
C ALA A 404 1.00 3.14 -9.89
N TYR A 405 2.23 2.61 -10.01
CA TYR A 405 2.48 1.44 -10.84
C TYR A 405 1.72 0.23 -10.33
N GLN A 406 1.81 -0.10 -9.04
CA GLN A 406 1.14 -1.26 -8.46
C GLN A 406 -0.39 -1.19 -8.58
N LEU A 407 -1.00 -0.02 -8.39
CA LEU A 407 -2.44 0.19 -8.57
C LEU A 407 -2.88 0.20 -10.04
N SER A 408 -1.94 0.34 -10.98
CA SER A 408 -2.21 0.27 -12.43
C SER A 408 -2.20 -1.16 -13.00
N LEU A 409 -1.81 -2.16 -12.20
CA LEU A 409 -1.65 -3.54 -12.64
C LEU A 409 -2.96 -4.34 -12.57
N GLY A 410 -3.13 -5.25 -13.52
CA GLY A 410 -4.24 -6.21 -13.55
C GLY A 410 -5.58 -5.57 -13.93
N ARG A 411 -6.67 -6.20 -13.49
CA ARG A 411 -8.03 -5.84 -13.93
C ARG A 411 -8.49 -4.44 -13.49
N SER A 412 -9.14 -3.75 -14.42
CA SER A 412 -9.77 -2.44 -14.17
C SER A 412 -11.20 -2.54 -13.60
N ALA A 413 -11.81 -3.73 -13.58
CA ALA A 413 -13.11 -4.02 -12.97
C ALA A 413 -13.20 -5.49 -12.56
N ASP A 414 -14.00 -5.80 -11.54
CA ASP A 414 -14.34 -7.19 -11.23
C ASP A 414 -15.33 -7.74 -12.27
N ILE A 415 -15.15 -9.01 -12.61
CA ILE A 415 -16.11 -9.74 -13.43
C ILE A 415 -17.44 -9.88 -12.70
N ASN A 416 -18.53 -10.11 -13.44
CA ASN A 416 -19.77 -10.59 -12.83
C ASN A 416 -19.88 -12.09 -13.07
N LEU A 417 -19.31 -12.89 -12.16
CA LEU A 417 -19.21 -14.34 -12.33
C LEU A 417 -20.60 -14.98 -12.45
N ALA A 418 -21.60 -14.44 -11.74
CA ALA A 418 -22.98 -14.94 -11.82
C ALA A 418 -23.62 -14.75 -13.21
N LYS A 419 -23.19 -13.75 -13.98
CA LYS A 419 -23.69 -13.46 -15.34
C LYS A 419 -22.85 -14.11 -16.45
N MET A 420 -21.71 -14.71 -16.13
CA MET A 420 -20.86 -15.40 -17.10
C MET A 420 -21.46 -16.75 -17.50
N HIS A 421 -21.16 -17.23 -18.70
CA HIS A 421 -21.51 -18.58 -19.16
C HIS A 421 -20.26 -19.27 -19.69
N PHE A 422 -19.96 -20.48 -19.19
CA PHE A 422 -18.84 -21.27 -19.67
C PHE A 422 -19.29 -22.33 -20.69
N ASN A 423 -18.56 -22.45 -21.79
CA ASN A 423 -18.88 -23.44 -22.84
C ASN A 423 -18.71 -24.89 -22.37
N SER A 424 -17.84 -25.13 -21.39
CA SER A 424 -17.65 -26.45 -20.80
C SER A 424 -18.69 -26.71 -19.72
N ALA A 425 -19.48 -27.77 -19.89
CA ALA A 425 -20.47 -28.19 -18.90
C ALA A 425 -19.86 -28.46 -17.51
N VAL A 426 -18.61 -28.94 -17.45
CA VAL A 426 -17.90 -29.18 -16.18
C VAL A 426 -17.53 -27.85 -15.51
N VAL A 427 -17.07 -26.86 -16.27
CA VAL A 427 -16.73 -25.54 -15.73
C VAL A 427 -17.98 -24.79 -15.30
N GLU A 428 -19.06 -24.87 -16.08
CA GLU A 428 -20.35 -24.28 -15.74
C GLU A 428 -20.92 -24.86 -14.43
N LYS A 429 -20.81 -26.19 -14.24
CA LYS A 429 -21.12 -26.84 -12.96
C LYS A 429 -20.20 -26.35 -11.83
N GLY A 430 -18.89 -26.20 -12.10
CA GLY A 430 -17.93 -25.63 -11.15
C GLY A 430 -18.29 -24.21 -10.72
N LYS A 431 -18.72 -23.35 -11.65
CA LYS A 431 -19.21 -21.99 -11.38
C LYS A 431 -20.46 -22.02 -10.50
N ALA A 432 -21.40 -22.91 -10.79
CA ALA A 432 -22.61 -23.07 -9.97
C ALA A 432 -22.26 -23.49 -8.54
N LEU A 433 -21.32 -24.43 -8.37
CA LEU A 433 -20.79 -24.82 -7.06
C LEU A 433 -20.04 -23.67 -6.38
N PHE A 434 -19.26 -22.87 -7.10
CA PHE A 434 -18.53 -21.76 -6.50
C PHE A 434 -19.48 -20.68 -5.94
N ASN A 435 -20.62 -20.47 -6.60
CA ASN A 435 -21.60 -19.43 -6.29
C ASN A 435 -22.80 -19.91 -5.46
N SER A 436 -22.86 -21.19 -5.04
CA SER A 436 -24.01 -21.69 -4.29
C SER A 436 -24.11 -21.06 -2.90
N ASP A 437 -25.33 -20.83 -2.44
CA ASP A 437 -25.60 -20.38 -1.07
C ASP A 437 -25.46 -21.55 -0.06
N LEU A 438 -25.62 -21.25 1.23
CA LEU A 438 -25.22 -22.01 2.44
C LEU A 438 -25.85 -23.42 2.66
N ASP A 439 -26.10 -24.21 1.62
CA ASP A 439 -26.51 -25.61 1.79
C ASP A 439 -25.30 -26.51 2.10
N GLU A 440 -25.51 -27.51 2.96
CA GLU A 440 -24.49 -28.49 3.32
C GLU A 440 -23.94 -29.21 2.08
N GLY A 441 -22.65 -29.00 1.81
CA GLY A 441 -21.89 -29.79 0.83
C GLY A 441 -21.46 -29.07 -0.45
N THR A 442 -21.82 -27.80 -0.68
CA THR A 442 -21.39 -27.07 -1.89
C THR A 442 -21.07 -25.60 -1.62
N GLY A 443 -19.84 -25.15 -1.93
CA GLY A 443 -19.62 -23.79 -2.41
C GLY A 443 -19.40 -22.60 -1.47
N LYS A 444 -18.74 -22.76 -0.32
CA LYS A 444 -18.43 -21.62 0.58
C LYS A 444 -17.49 -20.57 -0.01
N CYS A 445 -17.03 -20.73 -1.25
CA CYS A 445 -16.04 -19.88 -1.92
C CYS A 445 -16.54 -18.45 -2.09
N ARG A 446 -17.78 -18.26 -2.58
CA ARG A 446 -18.36 -16.93 -2.81
C ARG A 446 -18.42 -16.05 -1.57
N GLY A 447 -18.54 -16.66 -0.38
CA GLY A 447 -18.61 -15.92 0.88
C GLY A 447 -17.39 -15.01 1.10
N CYS A 448 -16.20 -15.53 0.80
CA CYS A 448 -14.94 -14.78 0.91
C CYS A 448 -14.44 -14.25 -0.45
N HIS A 449 -14.81 -14.89 -1.56
CA HIS A 449 -14.33 -14.57 -2.90
C HIS A 449 -15.48 -14.17 -3.84
N ILE A 450 -16.18 -13.06 -3.56
CA ILE A 450 -17.24 -12.60 -4.46
C ILE A 450 -16.66 -12.34 -5.86
N ASN A 451 -17.33 -12.86 -6.89
CA ASN A 451 -16.85 -12.80 -8.28
C ASN A 451 -15.43 -13.37 -8.48
N ALA A 452 -15.00 -14.30 -7.62
CA ALA A 452 -13.64 -14.84 -7.57
C ALA A 452 -12.53 -13.82 -7.25
N GLY A 453 -12.91 -12.60 -6.82
CA GLY A 453 -11.99 -11.61 -6.28
C GLY A 453 -11.62 -11.91 -4.83
N ALA A 454 -11.12 -10.87 -4.15
CA ALA A 454 -10.65 -10.94 -2.76
C ALA A 454 -11.60 -10.26 -1.75
N ASN A 455 -12.79 -9.86 -2.19
CA ASN A 455 -13.77 -9.19 -1.33
C ASN A 455 -14.83 -10.18 -0.86
N ALA A 456 -15.30 -10.02 0.38
CA ALA A 456 -16.40 -10.82 0.89
C ALA A 456 -17.74 -10.40 0.26
N SER A 457 -18.67 -11.34 0.20
CA SER A 457 -19.96 -11.10 -0.48
C SER A 457 -20.92 -10.16 0.26
N VAL A 458 -20.69 -9.94 1.56
CA VAL A 458 -21.54 -9.11 2.43
C VAL A 458 -21.02 -7.68 2.52
N SER A 459 -19.76 -7.52 2.90
CA SER A 459 -19.12 -6.21 3.06
C SER A 459 -18.73 -5.58 1.73
N LEU A 460 -18.51 -6.40 0.69
CA LEU A 460 -17.88 -6.02 -0.58
C LEU A 460 -16.45 -5.45 -0.41
N LEU A 461 -15.82 -5.75 0.73
CA LEU A 461 -14.47 -5.32 1.10
C LEU A 461 -13.63 -6.55 1.43
N ASN A 462 -12.31 -6.35 1.55
CA ASN A 462 -11.38 -7.42 1.85
C ASN A 462 -11.14 -7.53 3.35
N GLY A 463 -11.24 -8.73 3.90
CA GLY A 463 -11.11 -8.96 5.33
C GLY A 463 -10.26 -10.18 5.66
N ASN A 464 -9.65 -10.15 6.83
CA ASN A 464 -8.90 -11.29 7.33
C ASN A 464 -9.86 -12.39 7.82
N ARG A 465 -9.51 -13.67 7.59
CA ARG A 465 -10.28 -14.84 8.02
C ARG A 465 -9.38 -15.89 8.63
N ASN A 466 -9.84 -16.52 9.72
CA ASN A 466 -9.18 -17.71 10.26
C ASN A 466 -9.64 -18.93 9.45
N ASN A 467 -8.68 -19.56 8.77
CA ASN A 467 -8.90 -20.79 7.99
C ASN A 467 -8.18 -22.01 8.61
N GLY A 468 -7.55 -21.85 9.78
CA GLY A 468 -6.83 -22.89 10.50
C GLY A 468 -5.56 -23.38 9.81
N ILE A 469 -4.97 -22.58 8.90
CA ILE A 469 -3.76 -22.94 8.14
C ILE A 469 -2.58 -23.25 9.05
N GLU A 470 -2.47 -22.54 10.17
CA GLU A 470 -1.47 -22.69 11.22
C GLU A 470 -1.59 -24.03 11.97
N ASN A 471 -2.76 -24.66 11.91
CA ASN A 471 -3.10 -25.90 12.61
C ASN A 471 -3.11 -27.13 11.70
N GLN A 472 -2.66 -27.02 10.45
CA GLN A 472 -2.65 -28.16 9.53
C GLN A 472 -1.72 -29.29 9.98
N ASP A 473 -2.27 -30.51 10.02
CA ASP A 473 -1.55 -31.77 10.31
C ASP A 473 -0.36 -32.01 9.37
N LEU A 474 -0.54 -31.72 8.08
CA LEU A 474 0.44 -31.96 7.03
C LEU A 474 0.81 -30.65 6.33
N ASN A 475 1.50 -29.77 7.05
CA ASN A 475 2.09 -28.56 6.45
C ASN A 475 3.35 -28.93 5.63
N PRO A 476 3.36 -28.78 4.29
CA PRO A 476 4.46 -29.24 3.45
C PRO A 476 5.81 -28.58 3.78
N ALA A 477 5.82 -27.29 4.12
CA ALA A 477 7.04 -26.58 4.47
C ALA A 477 7.66 -27.13 5.76
N ARG A 478 6.82 -27.44 6.78
CA ARG A 478 7.29 -28.01 8.04
C ARG A 478 7.69 -29.48 7.94
N LEU A 479 7.14 -30.25 7.00
CA LEU A 479 7.66 -31.59 6.69
C LEU A 479 9.09 -31.55 6.15
N VAL A 480 9.45 -30.44 5.48
CA VAL A 480 10.76 -30.22 4.87
C VAL A 480 11.74 -29.53 5.83
N ALA A 481 11.25 -28.64 6.68
CA ALA A 481 11.99 -27.85 7.67
C ALA A 481 11.16 -27.77 8.98
N PRO A 482 11.22 -28.80 9.84
CA PRO A 482 10.38 -28.88 11.05
C PRO A 482 10.59 -27.75 12.07
N GLU A 483 11.74 -27.09 12.00
CA GLU A 483 12.16 -26.02 12.90
C GLU A 483 11.50 -24.67 12.63
N ILE A 484 10.87 -24.47 11.46
CA ILE A 484 10.24 -23.18 11.16
C ILE A 484 9.03 -22.93 12.06
N ALA A 485 8.86 -21.66 12.44
CA ALA A 485 7.73 -21.20 13.22
C ALA A 485 6.42 -21.39 12.47
N TYR A 486 5.33 -21.56 13.22
CA TYR A 486 3.99 -21.47 12.68
C TYR A 486 3.64 -20.00 12.42
N ASP A 487 2.98 -19.75 11.30
CA ASP A 487 2.46 -18.44 10.96
C ASP A 487 1.08 -18.27 11.58
N GLY A 488 0.95 -17.40 12.57
CA GLY A 488 -0.33 -17.12 13.22
C GLY A 488 -1.08 -15.96 12.55
N GLY A 489 -0.67 -15.49 11.36
CA GLY A 489 -1.30 -14.38 10.68
C GLY A 489 -0.85 -13.02 11.21
N PHE A 490 -1.74 -12.02 11.21
CA PHE A 490 -1.43 -10.69 11.75
C PHE A 490 -2.21 -10.39 13.00
N ASN A 491 -1.72 -9.44 13.76
CA ASN A 491 -2.13 -9.20 15.12
C ASN A 491 -3.37 -8.29 15.16
N ASP A 492 -4.54 -8.87 15.33
CA ASP A 492 -5.70 -8.18 15.89
C ASP A 492 -5.58 -8.10 17.40
N LYS A 493 -5.78 -6.91 17.92
CA LYS A 493 -5.41 -6.61 19.29
C LYS A 493 -6.42 -5.76 20.04
N THR A 494 -7.67 -6.22 20.05
CA THR A 494 -8.45 -6.09 21.29
C THR A 494 -7.74 -6.72 22.51
N LYS A 495 -6.63 -7.46 22.31
CA LYS A 495 -5.73 -7.99 23.35
C LYS A 495 -4.27 -7.46 23.17
N PRO A 496 -3.70 -6.71 24.13
CA PRO A 496 -2.45 -5.94 24.01
C PRO A 496 -1.13 -6.74 23.98
N GLU A 497 -1.22 -8.06 23.88
CA GLU A 497 -0.05 -8.91 23.68
C GLU A 497 0.06 -9.16 22.17
N LEU A 498 1.26 -9.29 21.58
CA LEU A 498 1.36 -10.19 20.42
C LEU A 498 0.61 -11.45 20.87
N ILE A 499 -0.50 -11.82 20.23
CA ILE A 499 -1.26 -12.96 20.73
C ILE A 499 -0.32 -14.15 20.59
N LEU A 500 0.34 -14.47 21.69
CA LEU A 500 1.21 -15.60 21.84
C LEU A 500 0.23 -16.74 21.96
N HIS A 501 -0.14 -17.28 20.82
CA HIS A 501 -0.89 -18.51 20.80
C HIS A 501 0.06 -19.62 21.19
N THR A 502 -0.27 -20.33 22.27
CA THR A 502 0.40 -21.58 22.65
C THR A 502 -0.33 -22.80 22.10
N ASP A 503 -1.38 -22.56 21.31
CA ASP A 503 -2.29 -23.55 20.76
C ASP A 503 -2.18 -23.68 19.23
N CYS A 504 -1.04 -23.30 18.66
CA CYS A 504 -0.78 -23.47 17.23
C CYS A 504 -0.28 -24.89 16.91
N GLY A 505 -0.34 -25.21 15.62
CA GLY A 505 0.05 -26.50 15.12
C GLY A 505 -0.98 -27.60 15.35
N PRO A 506 -0.76 -28.78 14.75
CA PRO A 506 -1.77 -29.83 14.73
C PRO A 506 -2.10 -30.42 16.10
N GLN A 507 -1.16 -30.34 17.04
CA GLN A 507 -1.35 -30.76 18.43
C GLN A 507 -1.83 -29.62 19.35
N LYS A 508 -1.99 -28.41 18.82
CA LYS A 508 -2.35 -27.21 19.59
C LYS A 508 -1.48 -27.01 20.83
N ASN A 509 -0.17 -27.12 20.64
CA ASN A 509 0.83 -27.01 21.71
C ASN A 509 2.06 -26.20 21.30
N ALA A 510 2.06 -25.62 20.10
CA ALA A 510 3.16 -24.82 19.60
C ALA A 510 2.87 -23.33 19.74
N THR A 511 3.95 -22.57 19.79
CA THR A 511 3.89 -21.12 19.84
C THR A 511 3.80 -20.52 18.43
N CYS A 512 2.87 -19.58 18.24
CA CYS A 512 2.86 -18.66 17.11
C CYS A 512 2.38 -17.25 17.51
N TYR A 513 2.52 -16.31 16.58
CA TYR A 513 2.18 -14.90 16.76
C TYR A 513 1.18 -14.48 15.68
N GLY A 514 0.20 -13.66 16.05
CA GLY A 514 -0.91 -13.21 15.19
C GLY A 514 -2.26 -13.67 15.73
N ASP A 515 -3.38 -13.31 15.08
CA ASP A 515 -4.75 -13.62 15.52
C ASP A 515 -5.37 -14.88 14.87
N GLY A 516 -4.55 -15.64 14.15
CA GLY A 516 -4.94 -16.79 13.34
C GLY A 516 -5.61 -16.42 12.01
N ARG A 517 -5.71 -15.14 11.64
CA ARG A 517 -6.45 -14.68 10.45
C ARG A 517 -5.51 -14.20 9.35
N PHE A 518 -5.95 -14.46 8.11
CA PHE A 518 -5.23 -14.17 6.88
C PHE A 518 -6.11 -13.42 5.89
N ASN A 519 -5.49 -12.51 5.16
CA ASN A 519 -6.06 -11.70 4.11
C ASN A 519 -6.51 -12.59 2.95
N ILE A 520 -7.65 -12.24 2.35
CA ILE A 520 -8.19 -12.98 1.21
C ILE A 520 -7.44 -12.51 -0.05
N SER A 521 -6.86 -13.45 -0.79
CA SER A 521 -6.20 -13.17 -2.07
C SER A 521 -7.16 -13.31 -3.26
N SER A 522 -6.95 -12.54 -4.32
CA SER A 522 -7.73 -12.70 -5.55
C SER A 522 -7.48 -14.07 -6.16
N LEU A 523 -8.51 -14.73 -6.70
CA LEU A 523 -8.36 -15.99 -7.43
C LEU A 523 -8.25 -15.78 -8.94
N ILE A 524 -8.48 -14.55 -9.39
CA ILE A 524 -8.47 -14.16 -10.80
C ILE A 524 -7.68 -12.89 -10.99
N GLU A 525 -7.19 -12.71 -12.22
CA GLU A 525 -6.68 -11.47 -12.77
C GLU A 525 -7.14 -11.25 -14.21
#